data_AF-A0A354J3H7-F1
#
_entry.id   AF-A0A354J3H7-F1
#
_cell.length_a   1.000
_cell.length_b   1.000
_cell.length_c   1.000
_cell.angle_alpha   90.00
_cell.angle_beta   90.00
_cell.angle_gamma   90.00
#
_symmetry.space_group_name_H-M   'P 1'
#
loop_
_entity.id
_entity.type
_entity.pdbx_description
1 polymer ?
#
loop_
_entity_poly.entity_id
_entity_poly.type
_entity_poly.pdbx_seq_one_letter_code
_entity_poly.pdbx_strand_id
1 'polypeptide(L)' 'PEYDGLKIDPAIPTDWDEYSVTRVFRGDTYHITVKNPNHVSTGAVKLIVDGREIPGNIIPVAGDKKNHAVEAVLS' A
#
# COMPACT_ATOMS: atom_id res chain seq x y z
N PRO A 1 -6.84 -0.15 -9.18
CA PRO A 1 -7.70 -1.24 -8.64
C PRO A 1 -7.71 -2.40 -9.62
N GLU A 2 -7.59 -3.63 -9.13
CA GLU A 2 -7.59 -4.84 -9.94
C GLU A 2 -8.82 -5.68 -9.64
N TYR A 3 -9.09 -6.69 -10.46
CA TYR A 3 -10.15 -7.67 -10.18
C TYR A 3 -9.95 -8.31 -8.80
N ASP A 4 -8.71 -8.64 -8.47
CA ASP A 4 -8.35 -9.44 -7.29
C ASP A 4 -8.00 -8.60 -6.05
N GLY A 5 -7.93 -7.27 -6.15
CA GLY A 5 -7.58 -6.44 -4.99
C GLY A 5 -7.19 -4.99 -5.28
N LEU A 6 -6.55 -4.37 -4.29
CA LEU A 6 -6.03 -3.01 -4.37
C LEU A 6 -4.53 -3.04 -4.64
N LYS A 7 -4.14 -2.75 -5.88
CA LYS A 7 -2.72 -2.61 -6.28
C LYS A 7 -2.10 -1.35 -5.68
N ILE A 8 -0.91 -1.50 -5.11
CA ILE A 8 -0.04 -0.44 -4.62
C ILE A 8 1.18 -0.34 -5.55
N ASP A 9 1.25 0.75 -6.32
CA ASP A 9 2.28 0.96 -7.35
C ASP A 9 2.64 2.45 -7.39
N PRO A 10 3.36 2.95 -6.37
CA PRO A 10 3.62 4.37 -6.21
C PRO A 10 4.60 4.88 -7.28
N ALA A 11 4.29 6.07 -7.80
CA ALA A 11 5.17 6.85 -8.66
C ALA A 11 5.24 8.26 -8.08
N ILE A 12 6.29 8.55 -7.32
CA ILE A 12 6.40 9.77 -6.51
C ILE A 12 7.68 10.55 -6.83
N PRO A 13 7.75 11.84 -6.47
CA PRO A 13 9.01 12.57 -6.44
C PRO A 13 10.04 11.88 -5.53
N THR A 14 11.30 11.85 -5.96
CA THR A 14 12.40 11.17 -5.23
C THR A 14 12.73 11.84 -3.89
N ASP A 15 12.38 13.11 -3.73
CA ASP A 15 12.59 13.89 -2.51
C ASP A 15 11.57 13.58 -1.40
N TRP A 16 10.54 12.79 -1.68
CA TRP A 16 9.54 12.42 -0.67
C TRP A 16 10.04 11.24 0.17
N ASP A 17 10.10 11.43 1.49
CA ASP A 17 10.40 10.38 2.46
C ASP A 17 9.22 9.41 2.64
N GLU A 18 8.02 9.95 2.80
CA GLU A 18 6.80 9.19 2.99
C GLU A 18 5.54 10.01 2.64
N TYR A 19 4.43 9.30 2.40
CA TYR A 19 3.10 9.90 2.34
C TYR A 19 2.04 8.90 2.78
N SER A 20 0.87 9.43 3.17
CA SER A 20 -0.24 8.62 3.66
C SER A 20 -1.53 8.88 2.87
N VAL A 21 -2.27 7.80 2.61
CA VAL A 21 -3.56 7.82 1.91
C VAL A 21 -4.56 6.97 2.69
N THR A 22 -5.77 7.49 2.90
CA THR A 22 -6.90 6.68 3.34
C THR A 22 -7.78 6.34 2.13
N ARG A 23 -8.02 5.06 1.90
CA ARG A 23 -8.81 4.58 0.76
C ARG A 23 -9.91 3.63 1.21
N VAL A 24 -11.15 3.98 0.92
CA VAL A 24 -12.27 3.03 1.00
C VAL A 24 -12.33 2.21 -0.28
N PHE A 25 -12.33 0.88 -0.16
CA PHE A 25 -12.40 -0.04 -1.29
C PHE A 25 -13.20 -1.29 -0.92
N ARG A 26 -14.27 -1.57 -1.67
CA ARG A 26 -15.16 -2.73 -1.50
C ARG A 26 -15.71 -2.94 -0.08
N GLY A 27 -15.89 -1.85 0.67
CA GLY A 27 -16.45 -1.84 2.03
C GLY A 27 -15.42 -1.75 3.14
N ASP A 28 -14.15 -2.05 2.84
CA ASP A 28 -13.03 -1.91 3.77
C ASP A 28 -12.39 -0.53 3.65
N THR A 29 -11.76 -0.05 4.73
CA THR A 29 -11.00 1.20 4.77
C THR A 29 -9.53 0.90 4.98
N TYR A 30 -8.69 1.31 4.04
CA TYR A 30 -7.25 1.09 4.10
C TYR A 30 -6.54 2.38 4.47
N HIS A 31 -5.77 2.36 5.55
CA HIS A 31 -4.85 3.43 5.93
C HIS A 31 -3.46 3.04 5.44
N ILE A 32 -3.06 3.61 4.30
CA ILE A 32 -1.85 3.23 3.56
C ILE A 32 -0.79 4.28 3.82
N THR A 33 0.33 3.86 4.39
CA THR A 33 1.56 4.65 4.50
C THR A 33 2.59 4.10 3.52
N VAL A 34 3.06 4.95 2.61
CA VAL A 34 4.14 4.60 1.67
C VAL A 34 5.42 5.27 2.16
N LYS A 35 6.49 4.49 2.32
CA LYS A 35 7.83 4.93 2.75
C LYS A 35 8.83 4.74 1.61
N ASN A 36 9.71 5.70 1.39
CA ASN A 36 10.68 5.71 0.30
C ASN A 36 12.13 5.88 0.81
N PRO A 37 12.66 4.92 1.58
CA PRO A 37 13.99 5.03 2.17
C PRO A 37 15.13 5.14 1.14
N ASN A 38 14.88 4.67 -0.09
CA ASN A 38 15.87 4.70 -1.18
C ASN A 38 15.75 5.96 -2.06
N HIS A 39 14.81 6.87 -1.78
CA HIS A 39 14.57 8.07 -2.58
C HIS A 39 14.41 7.78 -4.08
N VAL A 40 13.66 6.72 -4.42
CA VAL A 40 13.36 6.35 -5.81
C VAL A 40 12.01 6.88 -6.23
N SER A 41 11.79 7.03 -7.54
CA SER A 41 10.49 7.49 -8.04
C SER A 41 9.48 6.36 -8.18
N THR A 42 9.97 5.18 -8.59
CA THR A 42 9.21 3.94 -8.80
C THR A 42 10.11 2.77 -8.40
N GLY A 43 9.55 1.60 -8.11
CA GLY A 43 10.37 0.46 -7.72
C GLY A 43 9.56 -0.73 -7.22
N ALA A 44 10.27 -1.72 -6.68
CA ALA A 44 9.62 -2.83 -6.00
C ALA A 44 8.99 -2.32 -4.70
N VAL A 45 7.89 -2.94 -4.30
CA VAL A 45 7.20 -2.59 -3.05
C VAL A 45 7.09 -3.81 -2.18
N LYS A 46 7.58 -3.69 -0.94
CA LYS A 46 7.25 -4.62 0.14
C LYS A 46 5.96 -4.16 0.81
N LEU A 47 4.97 -5.04 0.89
CA LEU A 47 3.68 -4.75 1.53
C LEU A 47 3.53 -5.48 2.86
N ILE A 48 3.07 -4.73 3.87
CA ILE A 48 2.70 -5.23 5.19
C ILE A 48 1.25 -4.80 5.43
N VAL A 49 0.36 -5.76 5.66
CA VAL A 49 -1.06 -5.52 5.94
C VAL A 49 -1.37 -6.06 7.33
N ASP A 50 -1.88 -5.21 8.22
CA ASP A 50 -2.18 -5.53 9.62
C ASP A 50 -0.99 -6.23 10.33
N GLY A 51 0.22 -5.71 10.07
CA GLY A 51 1.48 -6.22 10.65
C GLY A 51 2.01 -7.50 10.01
N ARG A 52 1.39 -8.01 8.94
CA ARG A 52 1.84 -9.22 8.23
C ARG A 52 2.31 -8.89 6.82
N GLU A 53 3.52 -9.32 6.49
CA GLU A 53 4.04 -9.20 5.13
C GLU A 53 3.26 -10.09 4.16
N ILE A 54 2.92 -9.54 3.00
CA ILE A 54 2.23 -10.26 1.92
C ILE A 54 3.08 -10.25 0.65
N PRO A 55 3.00 -11.31 -0.19
CA PRO A 55 3.71 -11.33 -1.46
C PRO A 55 3.07 -10.37 -2.48
N GLY A 56 3.93 -9.81 -3.34
CA GLY A 56 3.50 -8.93 -4.42
C GLY A 56 3.06 -7.55 -3.92
N ASN A 57 2.30 -6.85 -4.77
CA ASN A 57 1.88 -5.47 -4.53
C ASN A 57 0.36 -5.27 -4.60
N ILE A 58 -0.42 -6.35 -4.46
CA ILE A 58 -1.88 -6.29 -4.46
C ILE A 58 -2.39 -6.71 -3.09
N ILE A 59 -3.10 -5.81 -2.42
CA ILE A 59 -3.80 -6.10 -1.17
C ILE A 59 -5.08 -6.87 -1.52
N PRO A 60 -5.25 -8.12 -1.05
CA PRO A 60 -6.48 -8.87 -1.28
C PRO A 60 -7.69 -8.18 -0.64
N VAL A 61 -8.88 -8.43 -1.19
CA VAL A 61 -10.13 -7.97 -0.55
C VAL A 61 -10.34 -8.73 0.75
N ALA A 62 -10.44 -8.02 1.87
CA ALA A 62 -10.77 -8.63 3.15
C ALA A 62 -12.29 -8.90 3.25
N GLY A 63 -13.10 -7.93 2.84
CA GLY A 63 -14.56 -8.03 2.78
C GLY A 63 -15.24 -8.04 4.15
N ASP A 64 -14.53 -7.64 5.21
CA ASP A 64 -15.04 -7.67 6.58
C ASP A 64 -15.58 -6.31 7.06
N LYS A 65 -15.49 -5.29 6.19
CA LYS A 65 -15.94 -3.91 6.38
C LYS A 65 -15.22 -3.19 7.50
N LYS A 66 -13.93 -3.50 7.71
CA LYS A 66 -13.11 -2.89 8.76
C LYS A 66 -12.01 -2.00 8.22
N ASN A 67 -11.23 -1.47 9.16
CA ASN A 67 -10.05 -0.68 8.88
C ASN A 67 -8.82 -1.61 8.85
N HIS A 68 -7.98 -1.45 7.84
CA HIS A 68 -6.71 -2.16 7.69
C HIS A 68 -5.55 -1.18 7.65
N ALA A 69 -4.53 -1.45 8.45
CA ALA A 69 -3.27 -0.71 8.40
C ALA A 69 -2.38 -1.32 7.31
N VAL A 70 -1.86 -0.48 6.43
CA VAL A 70 -1.01 -0.89 5.31
C VAL A 70 0.28 -0.08 5.34
N GLU A 71 1.40 -0.77 5.36
CA GLU A 71 2.71 -0.16 5.09
C GLU A 71 3.26 -0.68 3.77
N ALA A 72 3.69 0.25 2.92
CA ALA A 72 4.35 -0.03 1.66
C ALA A 72 5.75 0.57 1.69
N VAL A 73 6.79 -0.26 1.59
CA VAL A 73 8.17 0.20 1.53
C VAL A 73 8.64 0.12 0.09
N LEU A 74 8.89 1.28 -0.50
CA LEU A 74 9.37 1.46 -1.87
C LEU A 74 10.90 1.31 -1.90
N SER A 75 11.40 0.50 -2.84
CA SER A 75 12.82 0.20 -2.99
C SER A 75 13.30 0.19 -4.42
#